data_AF-A0A2J6WNB7-F1
#
_entry.id   AF-A0A2J6WNB7-F1
#
_cell.length_a   1.000
_cell.length_b   1.000
_cell.length_c   1.000
_cell.angle_alpha   90.00
_cell.angle_beta   90.00
_cell.angle_gamma   90.00
#
_symmetry.space_group_name_H-M   'P 1'
#
loop_
_entity.id
_entity.type
_entity.pdbx_description
1 polymer ?
#
loop_
_entity_poly.entity_id
_entity_poly.type
_entity_poly.pdbx_seq_one_letter_code
_entity_poly.pdbx_strand_id
1 'polypeptide(L)'
;MQLFKLTEDQLRNSATTLIIQRAENYIGKFNNCKIEGSVLKGTIKGNHGIYNVELKIDTDPIQYKCDCDTAKTSFCKHAAALGLTYIYTPWVFELDHIPDRTKISSFEELQYYVKTVKLKDLLEDLRGCCITVAQLSELLGISAQQLLAIVKDDQSNKHHILTDPIKLSCMYLLEKRLQFK
;
A
#
# COMPACT_ATOMS: atom_id res chain seq x y z
N MET A 1 -5.88 4.69 12.28
CA MET A 1 -6.02 3.23 12.12
C MET A 1 -4.62 2.70 12.07
N GLN A 2 -4.26 1.79 12.95
CA GLN A 2 -2.88 1.32 13.05
C GLN A 2 -2.71 0.11 12.14
N LEU A 3 -1.90 0.24 11.08
CA LEU A 3 -1.38 -0.93 10.37
C LEU A 3 -0.64 -1.80 11.39
N PHE A 4 -1.02 -3.08 11.51
CA PHE A 4 -0.29 -4.00 12.39
C PHE A 4 1.14 -4.10 11.91
N LYS A 5 2.09 -3.86 12.80
CA LYS A 5 3.51 -3.90 12.46
C LYS A 5 3.96 -5.36 12.38
N LEU A 6 4.46 -5.75 11.22
CA LEU A 6 5.20 -6.99 11.01
C LEU A 6 6.66 -6.62 10.78
N THR A 7 7.60 -7.29 11.45
CA THR A 7 9.03 -7.10 11.24
C THR A 7 9.66 -8.28 10.48
N GLU A 8 10.81 -8.03 9.84
CA GLU A 8 11.60 -9.10 9.25
C GLU A 8 12.02 -10.14 10.29
N ASP A 9 12.35 -9.73 11.51
CA ASP A 9 12.77 -10.64 12.57
C ASP A 9 11.64 -11.62 12.94
N GLN A 10 10.40 -11.15 13.02
CA GLN A 10 9.24 -12.03 13.24
C GLN A 10 9.08 -13.08 12.12
N LEU A 11 9.32 -12.68 10.85
CA LEU A 11 9.33 -13.60 9.73
C LEU A 11 10.51 -14.59 9.78
N ARG A 12 11.70 -14.13 10.14
CA ARG A 12 12.91 -14.95 10.27
C ARG A 12 12.81 -15.95 11.43
N ASN A 13 12.07 -15.62 12.48
CA ASN A 13 11.77 -16.56 13.57
C ASN A 13 10.79 -17.66 13.13
N SER A 14 9.97 -17.40 12.10
CA SER A 14 8.98 -18.34 11.58
C SER A 14 9.50 -19.19 10.40
N ALA A 15 10.62 -18.82 9.78
CA ALA A 15 11.12 -19.42 8.55
C ALA A 15 12.64 -19.59 8.54
N THR A 16 13.15 -20.66 7.90
CA THR A 16 14.59 -20.81 7.73
C THR A 16 15.17 -19.77 6.76
N THR A 17 16.47 -19.48 6.86
CA THR A 17 17.17 -18.54 5.97
C THR A 17 16.97 -18.85 4.49
N LEU A 18 16.99 -20.14 4.12
CA LEU A 18 16.77 -20.58 2.73
C LEU A 18 15.35 -20.25 2.25
N ILE A 19 14.35 -20.32 3.13
CA ILE A 19 12.96 -19.98 2.79
C ILE A 19 12.82 -18.49 2.56
N ILE A 20 13.44 -17.65 3.39
CA ILE A 20 13.46 -16.19 3.21
C ILE A 20 14.12 -15.81 1.88
N GLN A 21 15.29 -16.35 1.56
CA GLN A 21 15.97 -16.09 0.28
C GLN A 21 15.11 -16.50 -0.93
N ARG A 22 14.40 -17.63 -0.83
CA ARG A 22 13.49 -18.06 -1.90
C ARG A 22 12.27 -17.16 -2.02
N ALA A 23 11.79 -16.62 -0.91
CA ALA A 23 10.64 -15.73 -0.84
C ALA A 23 10.90 -14.37 -1.48
N GLU A 24 12.12 -13.85 -1.40
CA GLU A 24 12.51 -12.56 -2.02
C GLU A 24 12.17 -12.50 -3.52
N ASN A 25 12.30 -13.63 -4.23
CA ASN A 25 11.97 -13.74 -5.66
C ASN A 25 10.48 -13.55 -5.98
N TYR A 26 9.62 -13.48 -4.97
CA TYR A 26 8.16 -13.38 -5.09
C TYR A 26 7.60 -12.05 -4.56
N ILE A 27 8.44 -11.17 -4.00
CA ILE A 27 8.03 -9.84 -3.55
C ILE A 27 7.42 -9.06 -4.72
N GLY A 28 6.25 -8.45 -4.49
CA GLY A 28 5.53 -7.68 -5.50
C GLY A 28 4.88 -8.52 -6.61
N LYS A 29 4.87 -9.85 -6.50
CA LYS A 29 4.19 -10.75 -7.46
C LYS A 29 2.83 -11.25 -6.98
N PHE A 30 2.40 -10.82 -5.80
CA PHE A 30 1.08 -11.11 -5.27
C PHE A 30 0.00 -10.25 -5.94
N ASN A 31 -1.18 -10.84 -6.13
CA ASN A 31 -2.39 -10.19 -6.62
C ASN A 31 -3.50 -10.36 -5.59
N ASN A 32 -4.55 -9.54 -5.67
CA ASN A 32 -5.71 -9.58 -4.76
C ASN A 32 -5.27 -9.50 -3.28
N CYS A 33 -4.29 -8.64 -3.00
CA CYS A 33 -3.76 -8.47 -1.64
C CYS A 33 -4.77 -7.71 -0.80
N LYS A 34 -5.09 -8.22 0.39
CA LYS A 34 -6.04 -7.60 1.31
C LYS A 34 -5.55 -7.66 2.75
N ILE A 35 -5.95 -6.67 3.54
CA ILE A 35 -5.77 -6.66 4.99
C ILE A 35 -7.15 -6.68 5.65
N GLU A 36 -7.42 -7.74 6.41
CA GLU A 36 -8.64 -7.92 7.21
C GLU A 36 -8.24 -8.03 8.68
N GLY A 37 -8.29 -6.91 9.41
CA GLY A 37 -7.79 -6.84 10.79
C GLY A 37 -6.29 -7.13 10.85
N SER A 38 -5.89 -8.20 11.55
CA SER A 38 -4.50 -8.68 11.64
C SER A 38 -4.15 -9.76 10.62
N VAL A 39 -5.04 -10.02 9.64
CA VAL A 39 -4.85 -11.06 8.64
C VAL A 39 -4.50 -10.44 7.29
N LEU A 40 -3.32 -10.77 6.78
CA LEU A 40 -2.89 -10.48 5.43
C LEU A 40 -3.33 -11.62 4.51
N LYS A 41 -3.93 -11.29 3.37
CA LYS A 41 -4.29 -12.26 2.34
C LYS A 41 -3.70 -11.86 1.00
N GLY A 42 -3.42 -12.85 0.15
CA GLY A 42 -3.00 -12.61 -1.22
C GLY A 42 -2.97 -13.88 -2.05
N THR A 43 -2.96 -13.71 -3.37
CA THR A 43 -2.86 -14.79 -4.34
C THR A 43 -1.56 -14.68 -5.13
N ILE A 44 -0.88 -15.80 -5.35
CA ILE A 44 0.38 -15.80 -6.09
C ILE A 44 0.49 -16.98 -7.05
N LYS A 45 1.01 -16.73 -8.25
CA LYS A 45 1.35 -17.78 -9.20
C LYS A 45 2.71 -18.38 -8.82
N GLY A 46 2.71 -19.64 -8.43
CA GLY A 46 3.94 -20.43 -8.28
C GLY A 46 4.04 -21.54 -9.32
N ASN A 47 4.95 -22.48 -9.07
CA ASN A 47 5.33 -23.49 -10.06
C ASN A 47 4.20 -24.45 -10.47
N HIS A 48 3.25 -24.74 -9.56
CA HIS A 48 2.18 -25.73 -9.79
C HIS A 48 0.79 -25.11 -9.84
N GLY A 49 0.69 -23.78 -9.96
CA GLY A 49 -0.60 -23.10 -10.04
C GLY A 49 -0.64 -21.80 -9.24
N ILE A 50 -1.86 -21.34 -9.01
CA ILE A 50 -2.15 -20.18 -8.18
C ILE A 50 -2.39 -20.67 -6.76
N TYR A 51 -1.72 -20.06 -5.79
CA TYR A 51 -1.87 -20.37 -4.38
C TYR A 51 -2.53 -19.19 -3.66
N ASN A 52 -3.52 -19.50 -2.82
CA ASN A 52 -3.99 -18.56 -1.83
C ASN A 52 -3.08 -18.64 -0.60
N VAL A 53 -2.78 -17.48 -0.03
CA VAL A 53 -1.87 -17.34 1.11
C VAL A 53 -2.51 -16.40 2.11
N GLU A 54 -2.52 -16.82 3.37
CA GLU A 54 -2.96 -16.00 4.50
C GLU A 54 -1.86 -15.98 5.56
N LEU A 55 -1.62 -14.82 6.16
CA LEU A 55 -0.79 -14.64 7.35
C LEU A 55 -1.59 -13.92 8.43
N LYS A 56 -1.57 -14.45 9.64
CA LYS A 56 -2.10 -13.78 10.83
C LYS A 56 -0.94 -13.25 11.66
N ILE A 57 -0.78 -11.93 11.71
CA ILE A 57 0.44 -11.25 12.15
C ILE A 57 0.37 -10.69 13.59
N ASP A 58 -0.73 -10.91 14.29
CA ASP A 58 -0.90 -10.65 15.73
C ASP A 58 -0.50 -11.84 16.62
N THR A 59 0.13 -12.87 16.05
CA THR A 59 0.59 -14.06 16.79
C THR A 59 2.10 -14.24 16.66
N ASP A 60 2.72 -14.80 17.71
CA ASP A 60 4.12 -15.23 17.68
C ASP A 60 4.20 -16.68 18.20
N PRO A 61 4.60 -17.67 17.36
CA PRO A 61 4.97 -17.52 15.96
C PRO A 61 3.80 -17.10 15.05
N ILE A 62 4.13 -16.57 13.87
CA ILE A 62 3.13 -16.12 12.88
C ILE A 62 2.32 -17.33 12.41
N GLN A 63 0.99 -17.22 12.52
CA GLN A 63 0.10 -18.23 11.96
C GLN A 63 -0.08 -18.00 10.46
N TYR A 64 -0.14 -19.08 9.69
CA TYR A 64 -0.23 -19.01 8.24
C TYR A 64 -1.13 -20.11 7.66
N LYS A 65 -1.66 -19.83 6.47
CA LYS A 65 -2.29 -20.83 5.60
C LYS A 65 -1.78 -20.62 4.19
N CYS A 66 -1.50 -21.70 3.49
CA CYS A 66 -1.18 -21.65 2.08
C CYS A 66 -1.56 -22.97 1.41
N ASP A 67 -2.04 -22.90 0.18
CA ASP A 67 -2.51 -24.08 -0.57
C ASP A 67 -1.36 -24.92 -1.16
N CYS A 68 -0.09 -24.54 -0.94
CA CYS A 68 1.05 -25.31 -1.44
C CYS A 68 1.39 -26.51 -0.54
N ASP A 69 1.96 -27.56 -1.11
CA ASP A 69 2.25 -28.79 -0.35
C ASP A 69 3.22 -28.57 0.83
N THR A 70 4.19 -27.66 0.69
CA THR A 70 5.12 -27.32 1.77
C THR A 70 4.42 -26.78 3.01
N ALA A 71 3.32 -26.05 2.82
CA ALA A 71 2.57 -25.43 3.91
C ALA A 71 1.85 -26.44 4.82
N LYS A 72 1.72 -27.70 4.38
CA LYS A 72 1.18 -28.79 5.19
C LYS A 72 2.12 -29.22 6.31
N THR A 73 3.41 -28.93 6.18
CA THR A 73 4.45 -29.42 7.12
C THR A 73 5.34 -28.32 7.68
N SER A 74 5.42 -27.15 7.04
CA SER A 74 6.37 -26.09 7.43
C SER A 74 6.01 -24.73 6.83
N PHE A 75 6.47 -23.65 7.46
CA PHE A 75 6.27 -22.29 6.97
C PHE A 75 6.83 -22.14 5.56
N CYS A 76 5.98 -21.89 4.57
CA CYS A 76 6.39 -21.96 3.17
C CYS A 76 6.94 -20.63 2.66
N LYS A 77 7.67 -20.68 1.53
CA LYS A 77 8.20 -19.48 0.87
C LYS A 77 7.11 -18.48 0.43
N HIS A 78 5.89 -18.94 0.14
CA HIS A 78 4.80 -18.04 -0.24
C HIS A 78 4.29 -17.27 0.97
N ALA A 79 4.16 -17.91 2.13
CA ALA A 79 3.83 -17.25 3.40
C ALA A 79 4.89 -16.20 3.72
N ALA A 80 6.18 -16.56 3.68
CA ALA A 80 7.27 -15.60 3.84
C ALA A 80 7.20 -14.44 2.83
N ALA A 81 6.92 -14.72 1.56
CA ALA A 81 6.86 -13.70 0.52
C ALA A 81 5.68 -12.73 0.70
N LEU A 82 4.53 -13.20 1.19
CA LEU A 82 3.40 -12.32 1.52
C LEU A 82 3.79 -11.36 2.65
N GLY A 83 4.47 -11.86 3.67
CA GLY A 83 4.98 -11.04 4.77
C GLY A 83 5.99 -9.99 4.31
N LEU A 84 6.98 -10.38 3.50
CA LEU A 84 7.95 -9.44 2.92
C LEU A 84 7.28 -8.41 2.00
N THR A 85 6.26 -8.82 1.24
CA THR A 85 5.47 -7.91 0.41
C THR A 85 4.75 -6.86 1.26
N TYR A 86 4.23 -7.24 2.43
CA TYR A 86 3.61 -6.30 3.37
C TYR A 86 4.62 -5.35 4.00
N ILE A 87 5.83 -5.84 4.33
CA ILE A 87 6.89 -4.99 4.89
C ILE A 87 7.38 -3.95 3.87
N TYR A 88 7.68 -4.37 2.63
CA TYR A 88 8.34 -3.49 1.67
C TYR A 88 7.40 -2.73 0.74
N THR A 89 6.23 -3.29 0.48
CA THR A 89 5.25 -2.73 -0.45
C THR A 89 3.84 -2.76 0.14
N PRO A 90 3.60 -2.21 1.35
CA PRO A 90 2.32 -2.34 2.05
C PRO A 90 1.14 -1.80 1.25
N TRP A 91 1.35 -0.80 0.38
CA TRP A 91 0.32 -0.18 -0.44
C TRP A 91 -0.31 -1.11 -1.49
N VAL A 92 0.26 -2.30 -1.77
CA VAL A 92 -0.40 -3.27 -2.66
C VAL A 92 -1.59 -3.94 -1.99
N PHE A 93 -1.68 -3.88 -0.66
CA PHE A 93 -2.78 -4.45 0.09
C PHE A 93 -3.94 -3.47 0.17
N GLU A 94 -5.10 -3.90 -0.30
CA GLU A 94 -6.35 -3.19 -0.13
C GLU A 94 -6.79 -3.27 1.35
N LEU A 95 -7.05 -2.12 1.95
CA LEU A 95 -7.75 -2.02 3.23
C LEU A 95 -9.26 -1.93 2.96
N ASP A 96 -10.06 -2.47 3.88
CA ASP A 96 -11.52 -2.36 3.85
C ASP A 96 -12.01 -0.89 3.85
N HIS A 97 -11.15 0.03 4.28
CA HIS A 97 -11.40 1.47 4.23
C HIS A 97 -10.09 2.24 4.00
N ILE A 98 -10.17 3.31 3.20
CA ILE A 98 -9.06 4.25 3.03
C ILE A 98 -8.80 4.93 4.39
N PRO A 99 -7.53 5.02 4.85
CA PRO A 99 -7.23 5.68 6.11
C PRO A 99 -7.72 7.13 6.13
N ASP A 100 -8.32 7.56 7.25
CA ASP A 100 -8.67 8.96 7.47
C ASP A 100 -7.40 9.80 7.53
N ARG A 101 -7.24 10.72 6.56
CA ARG A 101 -6.08 11.62 6.43
C ARG A 101 -5.76 12.33 7.74
N THR A 102 -6.77 12.74 8.50
CA THR A 102 -6.59 13.53 9.74
C THR A 102 -6.02 12.73 10.90
N LYS A 103 -5.92 11.41 10.76
CA LYS A 103 -5.43 10.48 11.79
C LYS A 103 -4.08 9.86 11.43
N ILE A 104 -3.44 10.30 10.34
CA ILE A 104 -2.10 9.86 9.97
C ILE A 104 -1.11 10.41 11.00
N SER A 105 -0.33 9.52 11.60
CA SER A 105 0.56 9.85 12.72
C SER A 105 1.99 9.32 12.57
N SER A 106 2.23 8.53 11.52
CA SER A 106 3.53 7.93 11.23
C SER A 106 3.90 8.08 9.75
N PHE A 107 5.19 7.94 9.44
CA PHE A 107 5.70 8.04 8.08
C PHE A 107 5.19 6.88 7.21
N GLU A 108 5.06 5.68 7.77
CA GLU A 108 4.55 4.50 7.10
C GLU A 108 3.07 4.64 6.73
N GLU A 109 2.26 5.19 7.63
CA GLU A 109 0.85 5.52 7.36
C GLU A 109 0.72 6.59 6.26
N LEU A 110 1.59 7.62 6.28
CA LEU A 110 1.64 8.64 5.24
C LEU A 110 2.00 8.02 3.88
N GLN A 111 3.04 7.20 3.83
CA GLN A 111 3.50 6.53 2.61
C GLN A 111 2.40 5.63 2.04
N TYR A 112 1.74 4.83 2.89
CA TYR A 112 0.60 4.02 2.48
C TYR A 112 -0.51 4.90 1.90
N TYR A 113 -0.95 5.93 2.64
CA TYR A 113 -2.05 6.80 2.23
C TYR A 113 -1.78 7.45 0.87
N VAL A 114 -0.61 8.04 0.67
CA VAL A 114 -0.22 8.69 -0.59
C VAL A 114 -0.25 7.72 -1.77
N LYS A 115 0.20 6.48 -1.57
CA LYS A 115 0.18 5.45 -2.62
C LYS A 115 -1.23 4.97 -2.95
N THR A 116 -2.15 4.96 -1.99
CA THR A 116 -3.49 4.38 -2.18
C THR A 116 -4.58 5.40 -2.51
N VAL A 117 -4.48 6.63 -2.00
CA VAL A 117 -5.48 7.68 -2.26
C VAL A 117 -5.45 8.08 -3.74
N LYS A 118 -6.62 8.32 -4.33
CA LYS A 118 -6.67 8.84 -5.70
C LYS A 118 -6.43 10.34 -5.68
N LEU A 119 -5.64 10.81 -6.63
CA LEU A 119 -5.38 12.25 -6.78
C LEU A 119 -6.68 13.01 -7.03
N LYS A 120 -7.63 12.41 -7.76
CA LYS A 120 -8.97 12.96 -7.99
C LYS A 120 -9.68 13.31 -6.67
N ASP A 121 -9.65 12.40 -5.69
CA ASP A 121 -10.36 12.57 -4.42
C ASP A 121 -9.75 13.74 -3.62
N LEU A 122 -8.42 13.87 -3.63
CA LEU A 122 -7.73 15.02 -3.01
C LEU A 122 -8.07 16.35 -3.70
N LEU A 123 -8.25 16.36 -5.02
CA LEU A 123 -8.67 17.56 -5.75
C LEU A 123 -10.12 17.96 -5.44
N GLU A 124 -11.00 16.98 -5.21
CA GLU A 124 -12.37 17.23 -4.76
C GLU A 124 -12.39 17.83 -3.34
N ASP A 125 -11.59 17.29 -2.42
CA ASP A 125 -11.39 17.87 -1.09
C ASP A 125 -10.88 19.31 -1.14
N LEU A 126 -9.88 19.58 -2.00
CA LEU A 126 -9.32 20.92 -2.18
C LEU A 126 -10.35 21.92 -2.71
N ARG A 127 -11.21 21.47 -3.63
CA ARG A 127 -12.32 22.28 -4.14
C ARG A 127 -13.29 22.66 -3.02
N GLY A 128 -13.55 21.74 -2.09
CA GLY A 128 -14.31 22.02 -0.87
C GLY A 128 -13.69 23.10 0.01
N CYS A 129 -12.38 23.33 -0.12
CA CYS A 129 -11.62 24.39 0.55
C CYS A 129 -11.35 25.62 -0.37
N CYS A 130 -12.10 25.77 -1.47
CA CYS A 130 -11.96 26.86 -2.45
C CYS A 130 -10.60 26.89 -3.20
N ILE A 131 -9.85 25.79 -3.22
CA ILE A 131 -8.64 25.66 -4.02
C ILE A 131 -9.00 24.95 -5.33
N THR A 132 -8.81 25.65 -6.43
CA THR A 132 -9.12 25.15 -7.78
C THR A 132 -7.93 24.40 -8.40
N VAL A 133 -8.22 23.58 -9.41
CA VAL A 133 -7.20 22.92 -10.24
C VAL A 133 -6.28 23.95 -10.90
N ALA A 134 -6.80 25.12 -11.27
CA ALA A 134 -6.00 26.20 -11.87
C ALA A 134 -4.95 26.73 -10.87
N GLN A 135 -5.37 27.09 -9.66
CA GLN A 135 -4.46 27.56 -8.60
C GLN A 135 -3.42 26.51 -8.22
N LEU A 136 -3.83 25.24 -8.10
CA LEU A 136 -2.88 24.17 -7.83
C LEU A 136 -1.89 23.98 -8.99
N SER A 137 -2.36 24.02 -10.23
CA SER A 137 -1.49 23.88 -11.40
C SER A 137 -0.46 25.01 -11.49
N GLU A 138 -0.87 26.24 -11.17
CA GLU A 138 0.02 27.40 -11.07
C GLU A 138 1.09 27.21 -9.99
N LEU A 139 0.69 26.77 -8.78
CA LEU A 139 1.62 26.47 -7.69
C LEU A 139 2.65 25.40 -8.07
N LEU A 140 2.21 24.38 -8.82
CA LEU A 140 3.06 23.29 -9.28
C LEU A 140 3.90 23.64 -10.51
N GLY A 141 3.70 24.81 -11.11
CA GLY A 141 4.40 25.23 -12.33
C GLY A 141 4.03 24.41 -13.57
N ILE A 142 2.82 23.85 -13.63
CA ILE A 142 2.30 23.06 -14.77
C ILE A 142 0.97 23.63 -15.26
N SER A 143 0.56 23.30 -16.49
CA SER A 143 -0.75 23.70 -16.99
C SER A 143 -1.88 22.87 -16.34
N ALA A 144 -3.07 23.46 -16.25
CA ALA A 144 -4.26 22.72 -15.78
C ALA A 144 -4.56 21.48 -16.65
N GLN A 145 -4.27 21.54 -17.95
CA GLN A 145 -4.41 20.38 -18.85
C GLN A 145 -3.41 19.27 -18.51
N GLN A 146 -2.15 19.62 -18.20
CA GLN A 146 -1.15 18.65 -17.75
C GLN A 146 -1.57 18.00 -16.44
N LEU A 147 -2.06 18.77 -15.48
CA LEU A 147 -2.55 18.24 -14.21
C LEU A 147 -3.72 17.26 -14.42
N LEU A 148 -4.68 17.59 -15.29
CA LEU A 148 -5.80 16.69 -15.61
C LEU A 148 -5.35 15.40 -16.32
N ALA A 149 -4.33 15.47 -17.17
CA ALA A 149 -3.73 14.28 -17.76
C ALA A 149 -3.11 13.38 -16.68
N ILE A 150 -2.35 13.96 -15.74
CA ILE A 150 -1.77 13.22 -14.61
C ILE A 150 -2.86 12.58 -13.73
N VAL A 151 -3.97 13.29 -13.47
CA VAL A 151 -5.12 12.74 -12.72
C VAL A 151 -5.73 11.53 -13.43
N LYS A 152 -5.84 11.58 -14.76
CA LYS A 152 -6.32 10.45 -15.56
C LYS A 152 -5.36 9.27 -15.47
N ASP A 153 -4.06 9.53 -15.53
CA ASP A 153 -3.04 8.48 -15.46
C ASP A 153 -2.93 7.84 -14.07
N ASP A 154 -3.23 8.59 -12.99
CA ASP A 154 -3.28 8.09 -11.61
C ASP A 154 -4.33 6.98 -11.42
N GLN A 155 -5.40 6.97 -12.23
CA GLN A 155 -6.42 5.92 -12.18
C GLN A 155 -5.83 4.52 -12.42
N SER A 156 -4.74 4.44 -13.18
CA SER A 156 -4.05 3.20 -13.48
C SER A 156 -3.15 2.69 -12.35
N ASN A 157 -2.89 3.48 -11.29
CA ASN A 157 -1.93 3.19 -10.22
C ASN A 157 -0.49 2.89 -10.71
N LYS A 158 -0.11 3.31 -11.93
CA LYS A 158 1.21 2.98 -12.52
C LYS A 158 2.26 4.07 -12.33
N HIS A 159 1.86 5.33 -12.17
CA HIS A 159 2.77 6.47 -12.24
C HIS A 159 2.94 7.18 -10.89
N HIS A 160 3.25 6.41 -9.85
CA HIS A 160 3.47 6.93 -8.50
C HIS A 160 4.56 8.03 -8.43
N ILE A 161 5.62 7.91 -9.23
CA ILE A 161 6.73 8.89 -9.25
C ILE A 161 6.23 10.31 -9.55
N LEU A 162 5.25 10.45 -10.44
CA LEU A 162 4.69 11.75 -10.82
C LEU A 162 3.54 12.18 -9.92
N THR A 163 2.75 11.23 -9.41
CA THR A 163 1.51 11.51 -8.68
C THR A 163 1.73 11.71 -7.19
N ASP A 164 2.66 10.99 -6.56
CA ASP A 164 2.91 11.06 -5.11
C ASP A 164 3.30 12.48 -4.64
N PRO A 165 4.21 13.23 -5.31
CA PRO A 165 4.54 14.60 -4.90
C PRO A 165 3.33 15.56 -4.98
N ILE A 166 2.46 15.36 -5.97
CA ILE A 166 1.26 16.17 -6.15
C ILE A 166 0.24 15.84 -5.04
N LYS A 167 0.06 14.55 -4.72
CA LYS A 167 -0.79 14.11 -3.61
C LYS A 167 -0.31 14.70 -2.28
N LEU A 168 0.99 14.67 -2.01
CA LEU A 168 1.60 15.32 -0.84
C LEU A 168 1.34 16.83 -0.81
N SER A 169 1.48 17.51 -1.96
CA SER A 169 1.18 18.94 -2.07
C SER A 169 -0.29 19.24 -1.75
N CYS A 170 -1.23 18.42 -2.26
CA CYS A 170 -2.65 18.53 -1.94
C CYS A 170 -2.90 18.33 -0.45
N MET A 171 -2.28 17.30 0.15
CA MET A 171 -2.39 17.03 1.59
C MET A 171 -1.92 18.21 2.43
N TYR A 172 -0.76 18.79 2.10
CA TYR A 172 -0.23 19.96 2.80
C TYR A 172 -1.22 21.14 2.77
N LEU A 173 -1.79 21.45 1.59
CA LEU A 173 -2.78 22.52 1.44
C LEU A 173 -4.06 22.25 2.25
N LEU A 174 -4.54 21.00 2.25
CA LEU A 174 -5.70 20.57 3.02
C LEU A 174 -5.49 20.67 4.54
N GLU A 175 -4.29 20.30 5.02
CA GLU A 175 -3.95 20.42 6.44
C GLU A 175 -3.83 21.86 6.91
N LYS A 176 -3.21 22.71 6.09
CA LYS A 176 -3.06 24.14 6.40
C LYS A 176 -4.39 24.90 6.33
N ARG A 177 -5.47 24.29 5.80
CA ARG A 177 -6.79 24.90 5.60
C ARG A 177 -6.66 26.29 4.98
N LEU A 178 -5.77 26.44 3.99
CA LEU A 178 -5.50 27.73 3.38
C LEU A 178 -6.76 28.18 2.62
N GLN A 179 -7.51 29.08 3.23
CA GLN A 179 -8.57 29.80 2.54
C GLN A 179 -7.89 30.85 1.66
N PHE A 180 -7.85 30.61 0.36
CA PHE A 180 -7.57 31.69 -0.58
C PHE A 180 -8.77 32.64 -0.54
N LYS A 181 -8.53 33.86 -0.06
CA LYS A 181 -9.49 34.97 -0.15
C LYS A 181 -9.56 35.47 -1.59
#